data_AF-A0A1A6GN37-F1
#
_entry.id   AF-A0A1A6GN37-F1
#
_cell.length_a   1.000
_cell.length_b   1.000
_cell.length_c   1.000
_cell.angle_alpha   90.00
_cell.angle_beta   90.00
_cell.angle_gamma   90.00
#
_symmetry.space_group_name_H-M   'P 1'
#
loop_
_entity.id
_entity.type
_entity.pdbx_description
1 polymer ?
#
loop_
_entity_poly.entity_id
_entity_poly.type
_entity_poly.pdbx_seq_one_letter_code
_entity_poly.pdbx_strand_id
1 'polypeptide(L)'
;EKRNPPIDKTEWDSFFDENGHLAKSRDFICVNILERVAQAEKGENTAGEGQAGTRGRSPYSASMCSLRRNYKALCQMYEKIQPLLENLHGNFTETRNNIAYDIQRLYDKDPLGNVLVDKKKLEKTLLLSYVCNTKAEYQRGFHEMVMLFQLMVEHEHETFWLFQFFLQKTEHSCVINIGVGKNLDMLNSLIALLDPEFAEHLKGKGSGAVQSLFPWFCLCFQRAFKSFDDVWRLWEVLLTGKPCRNFQVLVAYSMLQMVREQALLECMSGDAILLACNNLIDLDADELISAACVVYAELMQKEVSCPVICPPPPLVYCYSPLTDLVFFSAVPRLNDCPMFSS
;
A
#
# COMPACT_ATOMS: atom_id res chain seq x y z
N GLU A 1 -24.34 3.14 -15.40
CA GLU A 1 -24.41 1.69 -15.11
C GLU A 1 -23.81 1.46 -13.73
N LYS A 2 -24.29 0.46 -12.99
CA LYS A 2 -23.91 0.25 -11.59
C LYS A 2 -22.43 -0.14 -11.51
N ARG A 3 -21.70 0.46 -10.55
CA ARG A 3 -20.38 0.02 -10.08
C ARG A 3 -20.35 -1.51 -10.07
N ASN A 4 -19.43 -2.12 -10.83
CA ASN A 4 -19.22 -3.56 -10.67
C ASN A 4 -18.73 -3.78 -9.23
N PRO A 5 -19.41 -4.62 -8.44
CA PRO A 5 -19.03 -4.82 -7.05
C PRO A 5 -17.60 -5.34 -6.96
N PRO A 6 -16.89 -5.12 -5.83
CA PRO A 6 -15.63 -5.78 -5.56
C PRO A 6 -15.71 -7.29 -5.84
N ILE A 7 -14.59 -7.90 -6.23
CA ILE A 7 -14.54 -9.34 -6.53
C ILE A 7 -15.03 -10.09 -5.29
N ASP A 8 -16.18 -10.74 -5.42
CA ASP A 8 -16.74 -11.52 -4.34
C ASP A 8 -16.03 -12.87 -4.22
N LYS A 9 -16.32 -13.60 -3.14
CA LYS A 9 -15.67 -14.88 -2.87
C LYS A 9 -15.94 -15.91 -3.97
N THR A 10 -17.15 -15.95 -4.53
CA THR A 10 -17.54 -16.94 -5.54
C THR A 10 -16.75 -16.71 -6.82
N GLU A 11 -16.64 -15.45 -7.23
CA GLU A 11 -15.84 -15.05 -8.37
C GLU A 11 -14.36 -15.30 -8.13
N TRP A 12 -13.85 -14.95 -6.94
CA TRP A 12 -12.47 -15.21 -6.55
C TRP A 12 -12.13 -16.70 -6.64
N ASP A 13 -12.98 -17.56 -6.06
CA ASP A 13 -12.80 -19.01 -6.09
C ASP A 13 -12.85 -19.55 -7.54
N SER A 14 -13.58 -18.90 -8.45
CA SER A 14 -13.63 -19.26 -9.88
C SER A 14 -12.32 -19.03 -10.65
N PHE A 15 -11.38 -18.26 -10.08
CA PHE A 15 -10.06 -18.07 -10.69
C PHE A 15 -9.13 -19.27 -10.50
N PHE A 16 -9.53 -20.24 -9.68
CA PHE A 16 -8.77 -21.43 -9.37
C PHE A 16 -9.44 -22.69 -9.95
N ASP A 17 -8.63 -23.67 -10.31
CA ASP A 17 -9.08 -25.02 -10.63
C ASP A 17 -9.34 -25.83 -9.34
N GLU A 18 -9.86 -27.05 -9.51
CA GLU A 18 -10.15 -27.97 -8.40
C GLU A 18 -8.90 -28.36 -7.57
N ASN A 19 -7.69 -28.15 -8.11
CA ASN A 19 -6.42 -28.41 -7.46
C ASN A 19 -5.84 -27.16 -6.77
N GLY A 20 -6.51 -26.01 -6.86
CA GLY A 20 -6.05 -24.73 -6.32
C GLY A 20 -5.00 -24.01 -7.18
N HIS A 21 -4.78 -24.44 -8.43
CA HIS A 21 -3.96 -23.71 -9.39
C HIS A 21 -4.78 -22.64 -10.11
N LEU A 22 -4.12 -21.60 -10.64
CA LEU A 22 -4.83 -20.58 -11.40
C LEU A 22 -5.41 -21.13 -12.72
N ALA A 23 -6.73 -21.07 -12.83
CA ALA A 23 -7.47 -21.31 -14.06
C ALA A 23 -7.48 -20.08 -14.99
N LYS A 24 -7.29 -18.88 -14.44
CA LYS A 24 -7.20 -17.61 -15.20
C LYS A 24 -5.77 -17.07 -15.20
N SER A 25 -5.40 -16.32 -16.25
CA SER A 25 -4.07 -15.73 -16.31
C SER A 25 -3.89 -14.65 -15.24
N ARG A 26 -2.65 -14.43 -14.80
CA ARG A 26 -2.32 -13.37 -13.82
C ARG A 26 -2.73 -11.99 -14.32
N ASP A 27 -2.48 -11.76 -15.60
CA ASP A 27 -2.80 -10.50 -16.26
C ASP A 27 -4.31 -10.25 -16.25
N PHE A 28 -5.12 -11.29 -16.51
CA PHE A 28 -6.58 -11.20 -16.44
C PHE A 28 -7.06 -10.79 -15.05
N ILE A 29 -6.52 -11.40 -13.98
CA ILE A 29 -6.90 -11.07 -12.61
C ILE A 29 -6.52 -9.63 -12.25
N CYS A 30 -5.28 -9.21 -12.58
CA CYS A 30 -4.81 -7.85 -12.33
C CYS A 30 -5.65 -6.80 -13.07
N VAL A 31 -5.99 -7.06 -14.34
CA VAL A 31 -6.85 -6.18 -15.13
C VAL A 31 -8.25 -6.13 -14.53
N ASN A 32 -8.80 -7.26 -14.09
CA ASN A 32 -10.12 -7.28 -13.47
C ASN A 32 -10.18 -6.46 -12.16
N ILE A 33 -9.12 -6.52 -11.33
CA ILE A 33 -8.99 -5.70 -10.12
C ILE A 33 -8.97 -4.19 -10.44
N LEU A 34 -8.29 -3.81 -11.53
CA LEU A 34 -8.21 -2.42 -11.99
C LEU A 34 -9.51 -1.94 -12.66
N GLU A 35 -10.08 -2.71 -13.60
CA GLU A 35 -11.23 -2.32 -14.43
C GLU A 35 -12.52 -2.12 -13.63
N ARG A 36 -12.61 -2.66 -12.41
CA ARG A 36 -13.71 -2.37 -11.48
C ARG A 36 -13.81 -0.89 -11.11
N VAL A 37 -12.76 -0.11 -11.37
CA VAL A 37 -12.71 1.35 -11.25
C VAL A 37 -13.30 2.07 -12.47
N ALA A 38 -13.12 1.52 -13.67
CA ALA A 38 -13.25 2.26 -14.94
C ALA A 38 -14.70 2.59 -15.38
N GLN A 39 -15.72 2.18 -14.63
CA GLN A 39 -17.14 2.43 -14.97
C GLN A 39 -17.78 3.61 -14.22
N ALA A 40 -16.97 4.45 -13.57
CA ALA A 40 -17.46 5.55 -12.73
C ALA A 40 -18.05 6.76 -13.51
N GLU A 41 -17.86 6.90 -14.82
CA GLU A 41 -18.29 8.12 -15.53
C GLU A 41 -19.80 8.27 -15.78
N LYS A 42 -20.66 7.32 -15.39
CA LYS A 42 -22.13 7.46 -15.57
C LYS A 42 -22.97 6.79 -14.48
N GLY A 43 -23.23 7.50 -13.38
CA GLY A 43 -24.42 7.24 -12.55
C GLY A 43 -24.33 7.66 -11.09
N GLU A 44 -25.36 8.36 -10.62
CA GLU A 44 -25.58 8.79 -9.24
C GLU A 44 -25.63 7.64 -8.21
N ASN A 45 -25.24 8.01 -6.99
CA ASN A 45 -25.18 7.23 -5.76
C ASN A 45 -26.39 6.35 -5.45
N THR A 46 -26.10 5.08 -5.13
CA THR A 46 -26.88 4.32 -4.15
C THR A 46 -25.93 3.53 -3.25
N ALA A 47 -25.91 3.89 -1.97
CA ALA A 47 -25.28 3.12 -0.90
C ALA A 47 -25.95 1.75 -0.78
N GLY A 48 -25.15 0.69 -0.82
CA GLY A 48 -25.59 -0.69 -0.65
C GLY A 48 -24.88 -1.33 0.53
N GLU A 49 -25.67 -1.86 1.45
CA GLU A 49 -25.30 -2.50 2.71
C GLU A 49 -24.23 -3.58 2.54
N GLY A 50 -23.13 -3.48 3.29
CA GLY A 50 -22.07 -4.49 3.34
C GLY A 50 -22.53 -5.75 4.05
N GLN A 51 -22.66 -6.85 3.30
CA GLN A 51 -22.88 -8.17 3.88
C GLN A 51 -21.59 -8.69 4.52
N ALA A 52 -21.69 -9.02 5.81
CA ALA A 52 -20.65 -9.66 6.60
C ALA A 52 -20.25 -11.02 5.98
N GLY A 53 -19.02 -11.07 5.46
CA GLY A 53 -18.43 -12.28 4.90
C GLY A 53 -18.21 -13.35 5.97
N THR A 54 -18.85 -14.51 5.80
CA THR A 54 -18.69 -15.68 6.66
C THR A 54 -17.31 -16.33 6.47
N ARG A 55 -16.63 -16.57 7.60
CA ARG A 55 -15.37 -17.31 7.75
C ARG A 55 -15.48 -18.69 7.08
N GLY A 56 -14.83 -18.86 5.93
CA GLY A 56 -14.81 -20.13 5.19
C GLY A 56 -13.38 -20.52 4.85
N ARG A 57 -12.91 -21.59 5.49
CA ARG A 57 -11.60 -22.25 5.29
C ARG A 57 -11.44 -22.67 3.80
N SER A 58 -10.47 -22.08 3.10
CA SER A 58 -10.15 -22.39 1.69
C SER A 58 -8.96 -23.39 1.60
N PRO A 59 -8.79 -24.20 0.52
CA PRO A 59 -8.02 -25.47 0.50
C PRO A 59 -6.49 -25.40 0.63
N TYR A 60 -5.88 -24.24 0.91
CA TYR A 60 -4.45 -23.95 0.75
C TYR A 60 -3.50 -24.48 1.87
N SER A 61 -3.84 -25.60 2.50
CA SER A 61 -3.22 -26.06 3.75
C SER A 61 -1.70 -26.35 3.67
N ALA A 62 -1.21 -26.89 2.56
CA ALA A 62 0.19 -27.33 2.45
C ALA A 62 1.18 -26.15 2.31
N SER A 63 0.83 -25.12 1.51
CA SER A 63 1.66 -23.90 1.35
C SER A 63 1.72 -23.11 2.67
N MET A 64 0.57 -22.94 3.34
CA MET A 64 0.49 -22.31 4.65
C MET A 64 1.29 -23.08 5.71
N CYS A 65 1.24 -24.42 5.71
CA CYS A 65 2.11 -25.24 6.56
C CYS A 65 3.60 -25.04 6.28
N SER A 66 4.00 -24.71 5.04
CA SER A 66 5.40 -24.41 4.71
C SER A 66 5.83 -23.03 5.20
N LEU A 67 5.02 -22.00 4.98
CA LEU A 67 5.27 -20.62 5.43
C LEU A 67 5.34 -20.52 6.95
N ARG A 68 4.46 -21.23 7.66
CA ARG A 68 4.50 -21.35 9.12
C ARG A 68 5.79 -22.01 9.61
N ARG A 69 6.25 -23.08 8.96
CA ARG A 69 7.52 -23.76 9.31
C ARG A 69 8.72 -22.86 9.06
N ASN A 70 8.77 -22.18 7.92
CA ASN A 70 9.83 -21.24 7.56
C ASN A 70 9.89 -20.09 8.57
N TYR A 71 8.75 -19.50 8.92
CA TYR A 71 8.67 -18.45 9.93
C TYR A 71 9.17 -18.93 11.30
N LYS A 72 8.80 -20.15 11.72
CA LYS A 72 9.30 -20.74 12.97
C LYS A 72 10.82 -20.91 12.97
N ALA A 73 11.38 -21.43 11.87
CA ALA A 73 12.83 -21.57 11.72
C ALA A 73 13.54 -20.21 11.74
N LEU A 74 12.95 -19.19 11.13
CA LEU A 74 13.45 -17.81 11.16
C LEU A 74 13.46 -17.24 12.58
N CYS A 75 12.39 -17.44 13.36
CA CYS A 75 12.35 -17.02 14.76
C CYS A 75 13.46 -17.68 15.58
N GLN A 76 13.67 -18.99 15.40
CA GLN A 76 14.75 -19.73 16.08
C GLN A 76 16.15 -19.26 15.68
N MET A 77 16.33 -18.86 14.41
CA MET A 77 17.57 -18.26 13.96
C MET A 77 17.78 -16.90 14.62
N TYR A 78 16.76 -16.04 14.59
CA TYR A 78 16.80 -14.70 15.18
C TYR A 78 17.17 -14.73 16.67
N GLU A 79 16.54 -15.60 17.46
CA GLU A 79 16.85 -15.78 18.88
C GLU A 79 18.34 -16.09 19.13
N LYS A 80 18.97 -16.87 18.23
CA LYS A 80 20.39 -17.23 18.35
C LYS A 80 21.34 -16.10 17.95
N ILE A 81 20.97 -15.30 16.96
CA ILE A 81 21.83 -14.23 16.43
C ILE A 81 21.60 -12.88 17.13
N GLN A 82 20.48 -12.69 17.82
CA GLN A 82 20.16 -11.43 18.48
C GLN A 82 21.29 -10.91 19.40
N PRO A 83 21.93 -11.74 20.25
CA PRO A 83 23.05 -11.27 21.07
C PRO A 83 24.24 -10.78 20.24
N LEU A 84 24.46 -11.35 19.05
CA LEU A 84 25.52 -10.90 18.15
C LEU A 84 25.14 -9.57 17.49
N LEU A 85 23.87 -9.39 17.09
CA LEU A 85 23.37 -8.14 16.53
C LEU A 85 23.49 -6.98 17.52
N GLU A 86 23.14 -7.21 18.79
CA GLU A 86 23.23 -6.21 19.86
C GLU A 86 24.68 -5.78 20.16
N ASN A 87 25.64 -6.69 20.03
CA ASN A 87 27.04 -6.43 20.37
C ASN A 87 27.89 -5.95 19.18
N LEU A 88 27.58 -6.39 17.95
CA LEU A 88 28.43 -6.16 16.78
C LEU A 88 27.81 -5.21 15.75
N HIS A 89 26.50 -5.02 15.78
CA HIS A 89 25.79 -4.22 14.78
C HIS A 89 25.31 -2.90 15.39
N GLY A 90 26.13 -1.85 15.28
CA GLY A 90 25.88 -0.55 15.95
C GLY A 90 24.48 0.02 15.71
N ASN A 91 23.94 -0.17 14.50
CA ASN A 91 22.62 0.36 14.13
C ASN A 91 21.44 -0.51 14.63
N PHE A 92 21.68 -1.74 15.09
CA PHE A 92 20.60 -2.64 15.52
C PHE A 92 19.91 -2.13 16.79
N THR A 93 20.71 -1.74 17.80
CA THR A 93 20.17 -1.21 19.06
C THR A 93 19.39 0.08 18.84
N GLU A 94 19.90 0.97 17.98
CA GLU A 94 19.19 2.19 17.59
C GLU A 94 17.88 1.88 16.88
N THR A 95 17.91 0.95 15.91
CA THR A 95 16.72 0.51 15.18
C THR A 95 15.66 -0.08 16.12
N ARG A 96 16.06 -0.94 17.06
CA ARG A 96 15.16 -1.51 18.07
C ARG A 96 14.53 -0.41 18.93
N ASN A 97 15.30 0.59 19.34
CA ASN A 97 14.79 1.72 20.12
C ASN A 97 13.80 2.56 19.31
N ASN A 98 14.07 2.81 18.03
CA ASN A 98 13.17 3.53 17.12
C ASN A 98 11.85 2.78 16.93
N ILE A 99 11.90 1.46 16.72
CA ILE A 99 10.72 0.59 16.65
C ILE A 99 9.92 0.70 17.96
N ALA A 100 10.56 0.51 19.12
CA ALA A 100 9.88 0.59 20.40
C ALA A 100 9.25 1.98 20.64
N TYR A 101 9.95 3.05 20.26
CA TYR A 101 9.47 4.43 20.37
C TYR A 101 8.24 4.72 19.49
N ASP A 102 8.17 4.12 18.31
CA ASP A 102 7.02 4.25 17.42
C ASP A 102 5.83 3.40 17.91
N ILE A 103 6.08 2.14 18.32
CA ILE A 103 5.04 1.22 18.78
C ILE A 103 4.32 1.74 20.02
N GLN A 104 5.02 2.34 20.98
CA GLN A 104 4.39 2.87 22.20
C GLN A 104 3.29 3.91 21.90
N ARG A 105 3.33 4.59 20.75
CA ARG A 105 2.38 5.61 20.33
C ARG A 105 1.18 5.04 19.58
N LEU A 106 1.22 3.76 19.19
CA LEU A 106 0.10 3.08 18.55
C LEU A 106 -1.05 2.88 19.54
N TYR A 107 -2.24 3.20 19.07
CA TYR A 107 -3.47 2.89 19.77
C TYR A 107 -3.78 1.40 19.55
N ASP A 108 -3.67 0.64 20.64
CA ASP A 108 -3.71 -0.82 20.66
C ASP A 108 -4.99 -1.39 21.25
N LYS A 109 -5.95 -0.53 21.60
CA LYS A 109 -7.20 -0.92 22.25
C LYS A 109 -8.40 -0.39 21.51
N ASP A 110 -9.56 -1.01 21.63
CA ASP A 110 -10.83 -0.44 21.18
C ASP A 110 -11.37 0.57 22.23
N PRO A 111 -12.47 1.30 21.92
CA PRO A 111 -13.12 2.19 22.89
C PRO A 111 -13.61 1.49 24.18
N LEU A 112 -13.75 0.16 24.16
CA LEU A 112 -14.14 -0.67 25.29
C LEU A 112 -12.92 -1.16 26.11
N GLY A 113 -11.70 -0.86 25.65
CA GLY A 113 -10.44 -1.24 26.29
C GLY A 113 -9.92 -2.64 25.92
N ASN A 114 -10.55 -3.34 24.98
CA ASN A 114 -10.07 -4.63 24.50
C ASN A 114 -8.81 -4.44 23.64
N VAL A 115 -7.80 -5.27 23.85
CA VAL A 115 -6.56 -5.22 23.06
C VAL A 115 -6.86 -5.68 21.63
N LEU A 116 -6.73 -4.74 20.67
CA LEU A 116 -6.85 -4.99 19.24
C LEU A 116 -5.51 -5.41 18.63
N VAL A 117 -4.40 -4.87 19.13
CA VAL A 117 -3.07 -5.04 18.54
C VAL A 117 -2.10 -5.56 19.59
N ASP A 118 -1.46 -6.69 19.31
CA ASP A 118 -0.35 -7.23 20.09
C ASP A 118 0.96 -6.54 19.69
N LYS A 119 1.31 -5.51 20.48
CA LYS A 119 2.53 -4.71 20.31
C LYS A 119 3.81 -5.55 20.30
N LYS A 120 3.85 -6.68 21.04
CA LYS A 120 5.04 -7.56 21.08
C LYS A 120 5.21 -8.33 19.78
N LYS A 121 4.11 -8.87 19.22
CA LYS A 121 4.14 -9.52 17.90
C LYS A 121 4.48 -8.53 16.79
N LEU A 122 4.01 -7.29 16.92
CA LEU A 122 4.32 -6.23 15.97
C LEU A 122 5.81 -5.87 16.00
N GLU A 123 6.38 -5.65 17.18
CA GLU A 123 7.82 -5.41 17.37
C GLU A 123 8.66 -6.55 16.78
N LYS A 124 8.30 -7.79 17.09
CA LYS A 124 8.98 -8.98 16.56
C LYS A 124 8.90 -9.05 15.04
N THR A 125 7.76 -8.74 14.44
CA THR A 125 7.59 -8.71 12.98
C THR A 125 8.51 -7.67 12.33
N LEU A 126 8.60 -6.47 12.89
CA LEU A 126 9.47 -5.40 12.39
C LEU A 126 10.96 -5.74 12.54
N LEU A 127 11.37 -6.30 13.67
CA LEU A 127 12.76 -6.72 13.91
C LEU A 127 13.17 -7.86 12.97
N LEU A 128 12.31 -8.86 12.79
CA LEU A 128 12.55 -9.93 11.80
C LEU A 128 12.67 -9.37 10.39
N SER A 129 11.79 -8.42 10.02
CA SER A 129 11.86 -7.76 8.72
C SER A 129 13.17 -6.99 8.52
N TYR A 130 13.61 -6.25 9.55
CA TYR A 130 14.88 -5.52 9.51
C TYR A 130 16.07 -6.46 9.28
N VAL A 131 16.10 -7.61 9.96
CA VAL A 131 17.17 -8.61 9.80
C VAL A 131 17.11 -9.30 8.44
N CYS A 132 15.91 -9.55 7.91
CA CYS A 132 15.74 -10.22 6.62
C CYS A 132 15.95 -9.30 5.41
N ASN A 133 15.72 -7.99 5.57
CA ASN A 133 15.77 -7.02 4.49
C ASN A 133 16.75 -5.88 4.78
N THR A 134 18.02 -6.14 4.51
CA THR A 134 19.12 -5.19 4.75
C THR A 134 19.09 -3.96 3.85
N LYS A 135 18.30 -3.97 2.77
CA LYS A 135 18.20 -2.83 1.84
C LYS A 135 17.09 -1.85 2.23
N ALA A 136 16.00 -2.36 2.83
CA ALA A 136 14.88 -1.52 3.23
C ALA A 136 15.15 -0.75 4.52
N GLU A 137 15.93 -1.34 5.43
CA GLU A 137 16.11 -0.85 6.80
C GLU A 137 14.75 -0.66 7.51
N TYR A 138 14.75 -0.16 8.75
CA TYR A 138 13.51 0.27 9.40
C TYR A 138 13.23 1.72 9.05
N GLN A 139 12.08 2.00 8.45
CA GLN A 139 11.59 3.37 8.27
C GLN A 139 10.37 3.63 9.14
N ARG A 140 10.29 4.86 9.67
CA ARG A 140 9.14 5.32 10.44
C ARG A 140 7.88 5.20 9.59
N GLY A 141 6.85 4.59 10.17
CA GLY A 141 5.59 4.28 9.49
C GLY A 141 5.38 2.79 9.21
N PHE A 142 6.44 1.96 9.19
CA PHE A 142 6.27 0.52 9.03
C PHE A 142 5.45 -0.13 10.16
N HIS A 143 5.50 0.41 11.37
CA HIS A 143 4.65 -0.04 12.47
C HIS A 143 3.16 0.18 12.19
N GLU A 144 2.77 1.25 11.49
CA GLU A 144 1.39 1.51 11.08
C GLU A 144 0.93 0.51 9.99
N MET A 145 1.80 0.17 9.04
CA MET A 145 1.51 -0.83 8.01
C MET A 145 1.37 -2.25 8.61
N VAL A 146 2.31 -2.65 9.47
CA VAL A 146 2.29 -3.98 10.10
C VAL A 146 1.08 -4.13 11.02
N MET A 147 0.66 -3.05 11.69
CA MET A 147 -0.56 -3.04 12.47
C MET A 147 -1.78 -3.39 11.62
N LEU A 148 -1.91 -2.80 10.41
CA LEU A 148 -2.99 -3.16 9.50
C LEU A 148 -2.98 -4.64 9.15
N PHE A 149 -1.83 -5.18 8.75
CA PHE A 149 -1.71 -6.60 8.47
C PHE A 149 -2.04 -7.48 9.68
N GLN A 150 -1.74 -7.03 10.90
CA GLN A 150 -2.05 -7.78 12.12
C GLN A 150 -3.55 -7.81 12.41
N LEU A 151 -4.27 -6.72 12.14
CA LEU A 151 -5.72 -6.67 12.32
C LEU A 151 -6.45 -7.58 11.32
N MET A 152 -5.85 -7.78 10.16
CA MET A 152 -6.41 -8.55 9.05
C MET A 152 -6.29 -10.07 9.21
N VAL A 153 -5.29 -10.56 9.94
CA VAL A 153 -4.97 -12.00 10.03
C VAL A 153 -4.87 -12.49 11.46
N GLU A 154 -5.09 -13.80 11.67
CA GLU A 154 -5.14 -14.38 13.00
C GLU A 154 -3.77 -14.74 13.56
N HIS A 155 -2.82 -15.08 12.69
CA HIS A 155 -1.55 -15.63 13.11
C HIS A 155 -0.35 -14.73 12.78
N GLU A 156 0.59 -14.65 13.72
CA GLU A 156 1.80 -13.82 13.60
C GLU A 156 2.62 -14.09 12.32
N HIS A 157 2.73 -15.35 11.90
CA HIS A 157 3.45 -15.71 10.68
C HIS A 157 2.79 -15.16 9.41
N GLU A 158 1.47 -15.02 9.41
CA GLU A 158 0.72 -14.42 8.30
C GLU A 158 1.00 -12.93 8.21
N THR A 159 0.98 -12.22 9.35
CA THR A 159 1.34 -10.80 9.41
C THR A 159 2.75 -10.55 8.86
N PHE A 160 3.71 -11.39 9.26
CA PHE A 160 5.08 -11.29 8.77
C PHE A 160 5.17 -11.47 7.25
N TRP A 161 4.58 -12.54 6.71
CA TRP A 161 4.67 -12.82 5.27
C TRP A 161 3.90 -11.80 4.43
N LEU A 162 2.75 -11.31 4.91
CA LEU A 162 2.04 -10.18 4.29
C LEU A 162 2.94 -8.95 4.18
N PHE A 163 3.61 -8.59 5.28
CA PHE A 163 4.50 -7.44 5.28
C PHE A 163 5.71 -7.63 4.35
N GLN A 164 6.34 -8.81 4.37
CA GLN A 164 7.47 -9.10 3.47
C GLN A 164 7.04 -9.05 1.99
N PHE A 165 5.89 -9.64 1.67
CA PHE A 165 5.33 -9.59 0.32
C PHE A 165 5.03 -8.15 -0.11
N PHE A 166 4.38 -7.37 0.76
CA PHE A 166 4.04 -5.99 0.48
C PHE A 166 5.30 -5.17 0.20
N LEU A 167 6.33 -5.27 1.05
CA LEU A 167 7.60 -4.58 0.84
C LEU A 167 8.28 -5.02 -0.46
N GLN A 168 8.30 -6.33 -0.75
CA GLN A 168 8.91 -6.83 -1.99
C GLN A 168 8.22 -6.27 -3.24
N LYS A 169 6.89 -6.10 -3.20
CA LYS A 169 6.11 -5.56 -4.33
C LYS A 169 6.17 -4.05 -4.43
N THR A 170 6.33 -3.36 -3.31
CA THR A 170 6.25 -1.90 -3.24
C THR A 170 7.60 -1.24 -2.96
N GLU A 171 8.73 -1.97 -2.99
CA GLU A 171 10.05 -1.41 -2.66
C GLU A 171 10.43 -0.20 -3.52
N HIS A 172 10.07 -0.21 -4.80
CA HIS A 172 10.29 0.91 -5.71
C HIS A 172 9.30 2.08 -5.52
N SER A 173 8.28 1.87 -4.69
CA SER A 173 7.34 2.89 -4.26
C SER A 173 7.76 3.46 -2.90
N CYS A 174 7.72 2.63 -1.85
CA CYS A 174 7.65 3.09 -0.47
C CYS A 174 8.95 3.06 0.33
N VAL A 175 10.00 2.38 -0.15
CA VAL A 175 11.26 2.32 0.60
C VAL A 175 12.10 3.57 0.30
N ILE A 176 12.42 4.34 1.34
CA ILE A 176 13.11 5.65 1.21
C ILE A 176 14.39 5.55 0.36
N ASN A 177 15.25 4.58 0.67
CA ASN A 177 16.55 4.41 0.02
C ASN A 177 16.48 3.77 -1.37
N ILE A 178 15.30 3.37 -1.85
CA ILE A 178 15.13 2.64 -3.13
C ILE A 178 14.24 3.40 -4.11
N GLY A 179 13.05 3.80 -3.64
CA GLY A 179 11.94 4.25 -4.48
C GLY A 179 11.54 5.71 -4.27
N VAL A 180 11.43 6.16 -3.02
CA VAL A 180 10.75 7.43 -2.68
C VAL A 180 11.33 8.63 -3.43
N GLY A 181 12.66 8.81 -3.41
CA GLY A 181 13.31 9.92 -4.13
C GLY A 181 13.01 9.90 -5.64
N LYS A 182 13.07 8.71 -6.27
CA LYS A 182 12.76 8.56 -7.70
C LYS A 182 11.30 8.88 -8.01
N ASN A 183 10.37 8.51 -7.13
CA ASN A 183 8.96 8.83 -7.31
C ASN A 183 8.70 10.34 -7.20
N LEU A 184 9.40 11.03 -6.30
CA LEU A 184 9.32 12.49 -6.16
C LEU A 184 9.88 13.21 -7.39
N ASP A 185 11.00 12.73 -7.94
CA ASP A 185 11.58 13.27 -9.18
C ASP A 185 10.66 13.05 -10.39
N MET A 186 10.05 11.86 -10.48
CA MET A 186 9.06 11.54 -11.50
C MET A 186 7.80 12.40 -11.35
N LEU A 187 7.32 12.62 -10.12
CA LEU A 187 6.18 13.49 -9.85
C LEU A 187 6.46 14.92 -10.27
N ASN A 188 7.64 15.45 -9.94
CA ASN A 188 8.04 16.79 -10.32
C ASN A 188 8.10 16.96 -11.86
N SER A 189 8.64 15.95 -12.55
CA SER A 189 8.68 15.91 -14.02
C SER A 189 7.28 15.83 -14.63
N LEU A 190 6.38 15.08 -14.01
CA LEU A 190 5.00 14.94 -14.45
C LEU A 190 4.21 16.24 -14.30
N ILE A 191 4.36 16.93 -13.16
CA ILE A 191 3.74 18.24 -12.92
C ILE A 191 4.24 19.25 -13.94
N ALA A 192 5.56 19.31 -14.20
CA ALA A 192 6.12 20.21 -15.21
C ALA A 192 5.59 19.95 -16.62
N LEU A 193 5.27 18.70 -16.94
CA LEU A 193 4.74 18.29 -18.24
C LEU A 193 3.24 18.61 -18.40
N LEU A 194 2.44 18.30 -17.38
CA LEU A 194 0.98 18.37 -17.46
C LEU A 194 0.41 19.70 -16.97
N ASP A 195 1.09 20.38 -16.05
CA ASP A 195 0.62 21.57 -15.37
C ASP A 195 1.76 22.58 -15.11
N PRO A 196 2.26 23.27 -16.16
CA PRO A 196 3.39 24.19 -16.05
C PRO A 196 3.16 25.35 -15.08
N GLU A 197 1.92 25.82 -14.93
CA GLU A 197 1.56 26.87 -13.98
C GLU A 197 1.79 26.40 -12.53
N PHE A 198 1.28 25.22 -12.19
CA PHE A 198 1.50 24.65 -10.87
C PHE A 198 2.96 24.30 -10.62
N ALA A 199 3.68 23.86 -11.65
CA ALA A 199 5.12 23.61 -11.57
C ALA A 199 5.91 24.89 -11.19
N GLU A 200 5.60 26.03 -11.82
CA GLU A 200 6.25 27.30 -11.49
C GLU A 200 5.87 27.81 -10.10
N HIS A 201 4.62 27.61 -9.65
CA HIS A 201 4.23 27.87 -8.26
C HIS A 201 5.08 27.08 -7.26
N LEU A 202 5.18 25.75 -7.43
CA LEU A 202 5.95 24.88 -6.55
C LEU A 202 7.44 25.23 -6.55
N LYS A 203 8.00 25.55 -7.72
CA LYS A 203 9.38 26.03 -7.85
C LYS A 203 9.60 27.35 -7.12
N GLY A 204 8.62 28.26 -7.16
CA GLY A 204 8.62 29.50 -6.38
C GLY A 204 8.62 29.29 -4.86
N LYS A 205 8.15 28.13 -4.39
CA LYS A 205 8.22 27.71 -2.97
C LYS A 205 9.54 27.03 -2.58
N GLY A 206 10.41 26.78 -3.55
CA GLY A 206 11.72 26.17 -3.36
C GLY A 206 11.73 24.66 -3.66
N SER A 207 12.94 24.11 -3.77
CA SER A 207 13.16 22.70 -4.14
C SER A 207 12.53 21.68 -3.17
N GLY A 208 12.20 22.11 -1.95
CA GLY A 208 11.54 21.28 -0.94
C GLY A 208 10.03 21.05 -1.15
N ALA A 209 9.37 21.81 -2.05
CA ALA A 209 7.90 21.80 -2.13
C ALA A 209 7.32 20.46 -2.61
N VAL A 210 7.93 19.81 -3.60
CA VAL A 210 7.54 18.44 -3.98
C VAL A 210 8.10 17.43 -2.97
N GLN A 211 9.30 17.67 -2.45
CA GLN A 211 9.98 16.75 -1.53
C GLN A 211 9.22 16.57 -0.20
N SER A 212 8.47 17.57 0.25
CA SER A 212 7.61 17.43 1.44
C SER A 212 6.50 16.38 1.28
N LEU A 213 6.18 15.97 0.05
CA LEU A 213 5.17 14.94 -0.26
C LEU A 213 5.68 13.50 -0.07
N PHE A 214 6.95 13.32 0.34
CA PHE A 214 7.53 12.00 0.62
C PHE A 214 6.67 11.07 1.51
N PRO A 215 5.87 11.53 2.50
CA PRO A 215 5.11 10.65 3.36
C PRO A 215 4.06 9.84 2.60
N TRP A 216 3.52 10.36 1.49
CA TRP A 216 2.60 9.62 0.64
C TRP A 216 3.23 8.34 0.09
N PHE A 217 4.45 8.43 -0.42
CA PHE A 217 5.15 7.27 -0.95
C PHE A 217 5.58 6.33 0.18
N CYS A 218 6.16 6.85 1.27
CA CYS A 218 6.61 6.03 2.40
C CYS A 218 5.52 5.14 2.99
N LEU A 219 4.29 5.62 2.99
CA LEU A 219 3.14 4.94 3.57
C LEU A 219 2.14 4.39 2.53
N CYS A 220 2.51 4.33 1.25
CA CYS A 220 1.61 3.92 0.16
C CYS A 220 0.23 4.61 0.27
N PHE A 221 0.23 5.92 0.53
CA PHE A 221 -0.95 6.77 0.71
C PHE A 221 -1.89 6.38 1.86
N GLN A 222 -1.47 5.51 2.79
CA GLN A 222 -2.30 5.07 3.91
C GLN A 222 -2.95 6.22 4.69
N ARG A 223 -2.21 7.32 4.91
CA ARG A 223 -2.70 8.48 5.67
C ARG A 223 -3.58 9.44 4.87
N ALA A 224 -3.71 9.24 3.55
CA ALA A 224 -4.59 10.04 2.71
C ALA A 224 -6.06 9.69 2.93
N PHE A 225 -6.35 8.46 3.35
CA PHE A 225 -7.71 7.95 3.52
C PHE A 225 -8.12 7.89 4.99
N LYS A 226 -9.42 8.10 5.22
CA LYS A 226 -10.02 7.94 6.54
C LYS A 226 -10.54 6.52 6.76
N SER A 227 -10.89 5.78 5.72
CA SER A 227 -11.37 4.39 5.80
C SER A 227 -10.27 3.38 5.53
N PHE A 228 -10.29 2.26 6.26
CA PHE A 228 -9.46 1.10 5.95
C PHE A 228 -9.76 0.53 4.55
N ASP A 229 -11.04 0.50 4.15
CA ASP A 229 -11.45 -0.07 2.87
C ASP A 229 -10.85 0.70 1.69
N ASP A 230 -10.72 2.02 1.81
CA ASP A 230 -10.11 2.86 0.78
C ASP A 230 -8.59 2.66 0.70
N VAL A 231 -7.91 2.61 1.86
CA VAL A 231 -6.47 2.25 1.92
C VAL A 231 -6.26 0.91 1.24
N TRP A 232 -7.07 -0.07 1.63
CA TRP A 232 -6.97 -1.43 1.11
C TRP A 232 -7.23 -1.47 -0.39
N ARG A 233 -8.26 -0.77 -0.86
CA ARG A 233 -8.63 -0.70 -2.26
C ARG A 233 -7.50 -0.14 -3.11
N LEU A 234 -6.86 0.94 -2.67
CA LEU A 234 -5.71 1.49 -3.37
C LEU A 234 -4.54 0.50 -3.37
N TRP A 235 -4.25 -0.16 -2.24
CA TRP A 235 -3.17 -1.13 -2.14
C TRP A 235 -3.37 -2.33 -3.06
N GLU A 236 -4.59 -2.86 -3.16
CA GLU A 236 -4.94 -3.93 -4.12
C GLU A 236 -4.54 -3.53 -5.55
N VAL A 237 -4.90 -2.31 -5.98
CA VAL A 237 -4.56 -1.81 -7.31
C VAL A 237 -3.06 -1.60 -7.47
N LEU A 238 -2.39 -0.95 -6.53
CA LEU A 238 -0.94 -0.72 -6.60
C LEU A 238 -0.15 -2.03 -6.69
N LEU A 239 -0.58 -3.08 -5.98
CA LEU A 239 0.06 -4.40 -6.01
C LEU A 239 -0.09 -5.13 -7.35
N THR A 240 -1.08 -4.76 -8.18
CA THR A 240 -1.21 -5.31 -9.54
C THR A 240 -0.08 -4.85 -10.46
N GLY A 241 0.53 -3.69 -10.19
CA GLY A 241 1.47 -3.02 -11.09
C GLY A 241 0.84 -2.54 -12.40
N LYS A 242 -0.48 -2.37 -12.42
CA LYS A 242 -1.26 -1.85 -13.56
C LYS A 242 -1.83 -0.47 -13.24
N PRO A 243 -2.13 0.36 -14.25
CA PRO A 243 -1.84 0.16 -15.68
C PRO A 243 -0.35 0.29 -16.03
N CYS A 244 0.47 0.91 -15.17
CA CYS A 244 1.91 1.04 -15.34
C CYS A 244 2.67 0.82 -14.03
N ARG A 245 3.99 0.60 -14.11
CA ARG A 245 4.83 0.30 -12.94
C ARG A 245 4.89 1.43 -11.91
N ASN A 246 4.75 2.68 -12.35
CA ASN A 246 4.85 3.87 -11.49
C ASN A 246 3.49 4.51 -11.23
N PHE A 247 2.42 3.69 -11.19
CA PHE A 247 1.06 4.19 -11.02
C PHE A 247 0.88 5.06 -9.76
N GLN A 248 1.63 4.78 -8.69
CA GLN A 248 1.70 5.63 -7.49
C GLN A 248 2.01 7.10 -7.78
N VAL A 249 2.78 7.40 -8.83
CA VAL A 249 3.10 8.79 -9.21
C VAL A 249 1.87 9.48 -9.82
N LEU A 250 1.07 8.74 -10.58
CA LEU A 250 -0.19 9.25 -11.16
C LEU A 250 -1.25 9.46 -10.07
N VAL A 251 -1.27 8.58 -9.05
CA VAL A 251 -2.09 8.76 -7.86
C VAL A 251 -1.70 10.04 -7.12
N ALA A 252 -0.40 10.25 -6.85
CA ALA A 252 0.07 11.49 -6.20
C ALA A 252 -0.27 12.75 -7.01
N TYR A 253 -0.10 12.72 -8.34
CA TYR A 253 -0.47 13.84 -9.19
C TYR A 253 -1.99 14.10 -9.15
N SER A 254 -2.81 13.06 -9.19
CA SER A 254 -4.27 13.20 -9.11
C SER A 254 -4.70 13.82 -7.78
N MET A 255 -4.08 13.42 -6.66
CA MET A 255 -4.31 14.08 -5.36
C MET A 255 -3.94 15.56 -5.38
N LEU A 256 -2.82 15.94 -6.01
CA LEU A 256 -2.43 17.34 -6.14
C LEU A 256 -3.45 18.15 -6.94
N GLN A 257 -4.03 17.57 -7.99
CA GLN A 257 -5.07 18.24 -8.78
C GLN A 257 -6.31 18.57 -7.96
N MET A 258 -6.67 17.74 -6.96
CA MET A 258 -7.82 17.98 -6.08
C MET A 258 -7.67 19.23 -5.20
N VAL A 259 -6.44 19.64 -4.89
CA VAL A 259 -6.16 20.83 -4.06
C VAL A 259 -5.50 21.96 -4.84
N ARG A 260 -5.33 21.80 -6.16
CA ARG A 260 -4.56 22.71 -7.02
C ARG A 260 -5.05 24.15 -6.93
N GLU A 261 -6.35 24.38 -7.08
CA GLU A 261 -6.94 25.72 -7.07
C GLU A 261 -6.66 26.42 -5.75
N GLN A 262 -6.91 25.72 -4.64
CA GLN A 262 -6.63 26.24 -3.30
C GLN A 262 -5.14 26.53 -3.10
N ALA A 263 -4.27 25.62 -3.55
CA ALA A 263 -2.82 25.75 -3.43
C ALA A 263 -2.28 26.98 -4.19
N LEU A 264 -2.82 27.29 -5.37
CA LEU A 264 -2.47 28.48 -6.15
C LEU A 264 -3.03 29.76 -5.51
N LEU A 265 -4.31 29.76 -5.15
CA LEU A 265 -4.99 30.93 -4.57
C LEU A 265 -4.37 31.36 -3.23
N GLU A 266 -4.12 30.40 -2.34
CA GLU A 266 -3.53 30.64 -1.02
C GLU A 266 -2.00 30.65 -1.05
N CYS A 267 -1.40 30.42 -2.22
CA CYS A 267 0.04 30.37 -2.41
C CYS A 267 0.71 29.40 -1.41
N MET A 268 0.21 28.16 -1.33
CA MET A 268 0.62 27.16 -0.33
C MET A 268 2.07 26.67 -0.54
N SER A 269 2.76 26.34 0.57
CA SER A 269 4.00 25.56 0.56
C SER A 269 3.71 24.07 0.37
N GLY A 270 4.74 23.26 0.12
CA GLY A 270 4.59 21.81 0.02
C GLY A 270 3.99 21.16 1.28
N ASP A 271 4.37 21.61 2.47
CA ASP A 271 3.78 21.11 3.73
C ASP A 271 2.31 21.50 3.88
N ALA A 272 1.94 22.70 3.44
CA ALA A 272 0.55 23.15 3.45
C ALA A 272 -0.31 22.37 2.44
N ILE A 273 0.25 22.06 1.26
CA ILE A 273 -0.40 21.18 0.27
C ILE A 273 -0.59 19.78 0.82
N LEU A 274 0.44 19.21 1.46
CA LEU A 274 0.34 17.90 2.12
C LEU A 274 -0.77 17.88 3.17
N LEU A 275 -0.84 18.94 3.99
CA LEU A 275 -1.87 19.08 5.02
C LEU A 275 -3.27 19.23 4.41
N ALA A 276 -3.42 20.05 3.37
CA ALA A 276 -4.70 20.23 2.66
C ALA A 276 -5.21 18.89 2.10
N CYS A 277 -4.33 18.10 1.47
CA CYS A 277 -4.69 16.78 0.96
C CYS A 277 -5.09 15.81 2.07
N ASN A 278 -4.38 15.80 3.21
CA ASN A 278 -4.71 14.91 4.34
C ASN A 278 -6.03 15.29 5.04
N ASN A 279 -6.53 16.50 4.78
CA ASN A 279 -7.79 17.02 5.30
C ASN A 279 -8.95 16.90 4.30
N LEU A 280 -8.74 16.24 3.16
CA LEU A 280 -9.85 15.85 2.27
C LEU A 280 -10.77 14.90 3.05
N ILE A 281 -12.03 15.30 3.21
CA ILE A 281 -13.01 14.61 4.07
C ILE A 281 -13.58 13.38 3.35
N ASP A 282 -13.76 13.47 2.04
CA ASP A 282 -14.49 12.48 1.23
C ASP A 282 -13.60 11.88 0.12
N LEU A 283 -12.33 11.60 0.41
CA LEU A 283 -11.44 10.96 -0.58
C LEU A 283 -11.83 9.49 -0.77
N ASP A 284 -12.56 9.18 -1.84
CA ASP A 284 -12.88 7.82 -2.27
C ASP A 284 -11.73 7.21 -3.09
N ALA A 285 -11.35 5.97 -2.78
CA ALA A 285 -10.24 5.32 -3.47
C ALA A 285 -10.53 5.03 -4.95
N ASP A 286 -11.74 4.62 -5.31
CA ASP A 286 -12.08 4.32 -6.71
C ASP A 286 -12.08 5.62 -7.54
N GLU A 287 -12.60 6.73 -7.02
CA GLU A 287 -12.52 8.03 -7.68
C GLU A 287 -11.07 8.46 -7.93
N LEU A 288 -10.21 8.34 -6.91
CA LEU A 288 -8.79 8.68 -7.05
C LEU A 288 -8.07 7.79 -8.06
N ILE A 289 -8.33 6.47 -8.05
CA ILE A 289 -7.75 5.53 -9.00
C ILE A 289 -8.25 5.82 -10.42
N SER A 290 -9.53 6.20 -10.58
CA SER A 290 -10.13 6.56 -11.86
C SER A 290 -9.45 7.80 -12.44
N ALA A 291 -9.29 8.86 -11.63
CA ALA A 291 -8.58 10.08 -12.01
C ALA A 291 -7.14 9.77 -12.46
N ALA A 292 -6.43 8.92 -11.73
CA ALA A 292 -5.08 8.50 -12.09
C ALA A 292 -5.03 7.69 -13.40
N CYS A 293 -6.07 6.89 -13.70
CA CYS A 293 -6.20 6.19 -14.98
C CYS A 293 -6.48 7.14 -16.15
N VAL A 294 -7.26 8.21 -15.94
CA VAL A 294 -7.46 9.25 -16.95
C VAL A 294 -6.13 9.93 -17.29
N VAL A 295 -5.35 10.32 -16.27
CA VAL A 295 -4.01 10.89 -16.47
C VAL A 295 -3.10 9.93 -17.23
N TYR A 296 -3.15 8.63 -16.92
CA TYR A 296 -2.42 7.62 -17.68
C TYR A 296 -2.81 7.60 -19.16
N ALA A 297 -4.12 7.61 -19.46
CA ALA A 297 -4.62 7.60 -20.83
C ALA A 297 -4.21 8.86 -21.61
N GLU A 298 -4.23 10.04 -20.97
CA GLU A 298 -3.75 11.28 -21.57
C GLU A 298 -2.26 11.21 -21.95
N LEU A 299 -1.44 10.64 -21.06
CA LEU A 299 -0.01 10.46 -21.33
C LEU A 299 0.24 9.47 -22.48
N MET A 300 -0.59 8.43 -22.61
CA MET A 300 -0.50 7.47 -23.73
C MET A 300 -0.78 8.15 -25.07
N GLN A 301 -1.78 9.02 -25.12
CA GLN A 301 -2.17 9.72 -26.34
C GLN A 301 -1.12 10.72 -26.82
N LYS A 302 -0.36 11.33 -25.88
CA LYS A 302 0.66 12.33 -26.21
C LYS A 302 1.98 11.72 -26.74
N GLU A 303 2.07 10.40 -26.93
CA GLU A 303 3.29 9.64 -27.33
C GLU A 303 4.56 10.09 -26.58
N VAL A 304 4.42 10.55 -25.33
CA VAL A 304 5.57 11.08 -24.59
C VAL A 304 6.38 9.89 -24.10
N SER A 305 7.67 9.86 -24.43
CA SER A 305 8.66 9.01 -23.74
C SER A 305 8.87 9.56 -22.33
N CYS A 306 7.86 9.43 -21.48
CA CYS A 306 7.89 9.90 -20.11
C CYS A 306 8.51 8.80 -19.25
N PRO A 307 9.52 9.08 -18.41
CA PRO A 307 10.09 8.08 -17.49
C PRO A 307 9.04 7.49 -16.52
N VAL A 308 7.89 8.16 -16.38
CA VAL A 308 6.74 7.72 -15.58
C VAL A 308 6.05 6.49 -16.19
N ILE A 309 6.02 6.36 -17.52
CA ILE A 309 5.37 5.25 -18.22
C ILE A 309 6.39 4.12 -18.41
N CYS A 310 6.70 3.42 -17.31
CA CYS A 310 7.42 2.16 -17.39
C CYS A 310 6.40 1.03 -17.60
N PRO A 311 6.49 0.25 -18.69
CA PRO A 311 5.64 -0.92 -18.85
C PRO A 311 5.87 -1.90 -17.68
N PRO A 312 4.84 -2.63 -17.24
CA PRO A 312 5.01 -3.64 -16.19
C PRO A 312 6.04 -4.68 -16.66
N PRO A 313 6.99 -5.09 -15.80
CA PRO A 313 7.95 -6.12 -16.17
C PRO A 313 7.22 -7.45 -16.49
N PRO A 314 7.75 -8.29 -17.38
CA PRO A 314 7.28 -9.66 -17.49
C PRO A 314 7.44 -10.33 -16.13
N LEU A 315 6.42 -11.06 -15.67
CA LEU A 315 6.35 -11.67 -14.34
C LEU A 315 7.37 -12.83 -14.19
N VAL A 316 8.66 -12.50 -14.15
CA VAL A 316 9.77 -13.45 -14.04
C VAL A 316 10.48 -13.17 -12.72
N TYR A 317 9.95 -13.70 -11.63
CA TYR A 317 10.72 -13.87 -10.39
C TYR A 317 10.45 -15.25 -9.79
N CYS A 318 11.54 -15.93 -9.45
CA CYS A 318 11.61 -17.23 -8.81
C CYS A 318 11.17 -17.13 -7.34
N TYR A 319 9.87 -17.24 -7.09
CA TYR A 319 9.14 -17.62 -5.87
C TYR A 319 7.70 -17.22 -6.19
N SER A 320 6.72 -18.13 -6.10
CA SER A 320 5.34 -17.91 -6.59
C SER A 320 4.72 -16.64 -5.94
N PRO A 321 4.68 -15.49 -6.63
CA PRO A 321 4.19 -14.24 -6.05
C PRO A 321 2.67 -14.24 -5.92
N LEU A 322 2.00 -15.28 -6.43
CA LEU A 322 0.56 -15.43 -6.41
C LEU A 322 0.07 -16.11 -5.16
N THR A 323 0.79 -17.08 -4.58
CA THR A 323 0.39 -17.62 -3.27
C THR A 323 0.21 -16.51 -2.25
N ASP A 324 0.96 -15.42 -2.40
CA ASP A 324 0.94 -14.25 -1.53
C ASP A 324 -0.08 -13.18 -1.98
N LEU A 325 -0.31 -12.97 -3.28
CA LEU A 325 -1.38 -12.10 -3.80
C LEU A 325 -2.77 -12.71 -3.54
N VAL A 326 -2.86 -14.04 -3.56
CA VAL A 326 -4.02 -14.86 -3.20
C VAL A 326 -4.23 -14.88 -1.69
N PHE A 327 -3.13 -14.87 -0.92
CA PHE A 327 -3.21 -14.63 0.52
C PHE A 327 -3.76 -13.23 0.79
N PHE A 328 -3.31 -12.20 0.06
CA PHE A 328 -3.73 -10.80 0.18
C PHE A 328 -5.23 -10.60 -0.14
N SER A 329 -5.74 -11.13 -1.25
CA SER A 329 -7.14 -10.97 -1.64
C SER A 329 -8.13 -11.87 -0.88
N ALA A 330 -7.64 -12.94 -0.23
CA ALA A 330 -8.46 -13.81 0.61
C ALA A 330 -8.64 -13.28 2.04
N VAL A 331 -8.00 -12.16 2.39
CA VAL A 331 -8.11 -11.60 3.74
C VAL A 331 -9.42 -10.82 3.91
N PRO A 332 -10.20 -11.08 4.97
CA PRO A 332 -11.45 -10.36 5.21
C PRO A 332 -11.23 -8.84 5.31
N ARG A 333 -12.11 -8.05 4.70
CA ARG A 333 -12.14 -6.59 4.89
C ARG A 333 -12.54 -6.28 6.34
N LEU A 334 -11.80 -5.38 6.97
CA LEU A 334 -12.08 -4.92 8.33
C LEU A 334 -13.23 -3.90 8.27
N ASN A 335 -14.46 -4.39 8.38
CA ASN A 335 -15.58 -3.48 8.65
C ASN A 335 -15.56 -3.13 10.15
N ASP A 336 -15.56 -1.82 10.44
CA ASP A 336 -15.65 -1.20 11.76
C ASP A 336 -14.40 -1.30 12.67
N CYS A 337 -13.22 -0.88 12.16
CA CYS A 337 -12.05 -0.67 13.01
C CYS A 337 -12.03 0.77 13.61
N PRO A 338 -12.06 0.96 14.95
CA PRO A 338 -12.15 2.27 15.61
C PRO A 338 -11.00 3.24 15.32
N MET A 339 -9.88 2.72 14.80
CA MET A 339 -8.69 3.48 14.40
C MET A 339 -8.92 4.42 13.21
N PHE A 340 -9.97 4.16 12.42
CA PHE A 340 -10.30 4.88 11.19
C PHE A 340 -11.50 5.81 11.37
N SER A 341 -12.19 5.73 12.51
CA SER A 341 -13.19 6.72 12.94
C SER A 341 -12.50 7.83 13.73
N SER A 342 -12.08 8.90 13.06
CA SER A 342 -11.61 10.14 13.70
C SER A 342 -12.00 11.36 12.89
#